data_AF-A0A9E5RNA6-F1
#
_entry.id   AF-A0A9E5RNA6-F1
#
_cell.length_a   1.000
_cell.length_b   1.000
_cell.length_c   1.000
_cell.angle_alpha   90.00
_cell.angle_beta   90.00
_cell.angle_gamma   90.00
#
_symmetry.space_group_name_H-M   'P 1'
#
loop_
_entity.id
_entity.type
_entity.pdbx_description
1 polymer ?
#
loop_
_entity_poly.entity_id
_entity_poly.type
_entity_poly.pdbx_seq_one_letter_code
_entity_poly.pdbx_strand_id
1 'polypeptide(L)'
;MKPINIMKVLDLALEARKKGEVFNPLFTGDAGLGKSQICQQWVKKQREKDPDFGFVDLRIAYYEAPDMVGFPKEIPSEDAPDGFITIHCLPDMWPRNMASRGLLLLELLRQLVLGFLDPEI
;
A
#
# COMPACT_ATOMS: atom_id res chain seq x y z
N MET A 1 18.54 -1.03 13.14
CA MET A 1 17.65 0.09 13.51
C MET A 1 16.91 -0.29 14.78
N LYS A 2 16.78 0.59 15.80
CA LYS A 2 15.99 0.24 17.00
C LYS A 2 14.49 0.25 16.64
N PRO A 3 13.67 -0.71 17.12
CA PRO A 3 12.24 -0.80 16.77
C PRO A 3 11.43 0.49 16.99
N ILE A 4 11.81 1.31 17.97
CA ILE A 4 11.16 2.59 18.28
C ILE A 4 11.19 3.60 17.12
N ASN A 5 12.15 3.47 16.20
CA ASN A 5 12.26 4.38 15.07
C ASN A 5 11.26 4.07 13.95
N ILE A 6 10.67 2.87 13.92
CA ILE A 6 9.67 2.49 12.91
C ILE A 6 8.48 3.45 12.96
N MET A 7 7.95 3.73 14.15
CA MET A 7 6.85 4.69 14.33
C MET A 7 7.18 6.07 13.76
N LYS A 8 8.40 6.57 14.01
CA LYS A 8 8.84 7.88 13.50
C LYS A 8 8.98 7.90 11.98
N VAL A 9 9.43 6.78 11.39
CA VAL A 9 9.53 6.64 9.93
C VAL A 9 8.13 6.59 9.31
N LEU A 10 7.17 5.92 9.96
CA LEU A 10 5.77 5.91 9.54
C LEU A 10 5.14 7.31 9.61
N ASP A 11 5.39 8.04 10.69
CA ASP A 11 4.93 9.43 10.85
C ASP A 11 5.53 10.32 9.74
N LEU A 12 6.84 10.22 9.50
CA LEU A 12 7.52 10.95 8.42
C LEU A 12 6.91 10.65 7.05
N ALA A 13 6.62 9.38 6.78
CA ALA A 13 6.03 8.97 5.51
C ALA A 13 4.62 9.49 5.31
N LEU A 14 3.81 9.50 6.37
CA LEU A 14 2.48 10.11 6.33
C LEU A 14 2.57 11.62 6.06
N GLU A 15 3.50 12.32 6.71
CA GLU A 15 3.69 13.76 6.51
C GLU A 15 4.26 14.10 5.13
N ALA A 16 5.14 13.26 4.57
CA ALA A 16 5.61 13.40 3.20
C ALA A 16 4.45 13.23 2.21
N ARG A 17 3.61 12.21 2.42
CA ARG A 17 2.44 11.99 1.58
C ARG A 17 1.49 13.18 1.60
N LYS A 18 1.17 13.78 2.75
CA LYS A 18 0.34 14.99 2.81
C LYS A 18 0.88 16.18 2.00
N LYS A 19 2.16 16.17 1.63
CA LYS A 19 2.81 17.25 0.87
C LYS A 19 2.89 16.97 -0.64
N GLY A 20 2.28 15.90 -1.14
CA GLY A 20 2.48 15.50 -2.54
C GLY A 20 3.70 14.60 -2.75
N GLU A 21 4.49 14.30 -1.72
CA GLU A 21 5.74 13.55 -1.87
C GLU A 21 5.52 12.04 -1.74
N VAL A 22 6.28 11.26 -2.50
CA VAL A 22 6.27 9.80 -2.42
C VAL A 22 7.44 9.35 -1.55
N PHE A 23 7.14 8.82 -0.37
CA PHE A 23 8.10 8.17 0.50
C PHE A 23 7.53 6.84 1.00
N ASN A 24 8.11 5.73 0.52
CA ASN A 24 7.65 4.37 0.80
C ASN A 24 8.68 3.66 1.70
N PRO A 25 8.49 3.64 3.03
CA PRO A 25 9.42 2.98 3.93
C PRO A 25 9.63 1.51 3.60
N LEU A 26 10.89 1.07 3.62
CA LEU A 26 11.29 -0.33 3.56
C LEU A 26 11.81 -0.77 4.94
N PHE A 27 11.12 -1.70 5.59
CA PHE A 27 11.61 -2.31 6.82
C PHE A 27 12.18 -3.71 6.54
N THR A 28 13.45 -3.90 6.87
CA THR A 28 14.16 -5.18 6.73
C THR A 28 14.44 -5.79 8.09
N GLY A 29 14.24 -7.10 8.21
CA GLY A 29 14.57 -7.86 9.40
C GLY A 29 13.91 -9.23 9.37
N ASP A 30 14.39 -10.14 10.21
CA ASP A 30 13.91 -11.52 10.25
C ASP A 30 12.39 -11.61 10.50
N ALA A 31 11.80 -12.69 9.99
CA ALA A 31 10.43 -13.04 10.26
C ALA A 31 10.22 -13.20 11.79
N GLY A 32 9.05 -12.80 12.28
CA GLY A 32 8.73 -12.91 13.72
C GLY A 32 9.24 -11.76 14.61
N LEU A 33 9.98 -10.78 14.09
CA LEU A 33 10.43 -9.61 14.86
C LEU A 33 9.32 -8.56 15.15
N GLY A 34 8.05 -8.88 14.88
CA GLY A 34 6.92 -8.01 15.20
C GLY A 34 6.73 -6.79 14.29
N LYS A 35 7.28 -6.79 13.07
CA LYS A 35 7.16 -5.66 12.12
C LYS A 35 5.70 -5.31 11.81
N SER A 36 4.89 -6.30 11.47
CA SER A 36 3.45 -6.14 11.18
C SER A 36 2.68 -5.69 12.42
N GLN A 37 3.05 -6.18 13.60
CA GLN A 37 2.47 -5.76 14.89
C GLN A 37 2.72 -4.26 15.16
N ILE A 38 3.93 -3.76 14.88
CA ILE A 38 4.24 -2.34 15.05
C ILE A 38 3.40 -1.48 14.09
N CYS A 39 3.22 -1.91 12.85
CA CYS A 39 2.37 -1.21 11.87
C CYS A 39 0.91 -1.15 12.35
N GLN A 40 0.35 -2.27 12.86
CA GLN A 40 -1.00 -2.30 13.42
C GLN A 40 -1.16 -1.38 14.64
N GLN A 41 -0.17 -1.36 15.53
CA GLN A 41 -0.15 -0.43 16.67
C GLN A 41 -0.10 1.03 16.22
N TRP A 42 0.65 1.32 15.16
CA TRP A 42 0.71 2.66 14.59
C TRP A 42 -0.63 3.10 14.00
N VAL A 43 -1.25 2.25 13.17
CA VAL A 43 -2.59 2.51 12.60
C VAL A 43 -3.61 2.75 13.71
N LYS A 44 -3.58 1.95 14.78
CA LYS A 44 -4.48 2.16 15.93
C LYS A 44 -4.35 3.58 16.49
N LYS A 45 -3.14 4.11 16.61
CA LYS A 45 -2.91 5.50 17.05
C LYS A 45 -3.36 6.55 16.04
N GLN A 46 -3.27 6.26 14.75
CA GLN A 46 -3.81 7.17 13.73
C GLN A 46 -5.34 7.20 13.78
N ARG A 47 -5.98 6.05 14.02
CA ARG A 47 -7.44 5.96 14.18
C ARG A 47 -8.01 6.74 15.37
N GLU A 48 -7.20 7.00 16.39
CA GLU A 48 -7.59 7.89 17.49
C GLU A 48 -7.76 9.35 17.03
N LYS A 49 -7.11 9.74 15.93
CA LYS A 49 -7.18 11.10 15.34
C LYS A 49 -8.07 11.15 14.09
N ASP A 50 -8.11 10.06 13.35
CA ASP A 50 -8.77 9.91 12.06
C ASP A 50 -9.50 8.55 12.06
N PRO A 51 -10.75 8.48 12.54
CA PRO A 51 -11.48 7.22 12.71
C PRO A 51 -11.59 6.38 11.44
N ASP A 52 -11.54 7.01 10.27
CA ASP A 52 -11.65 6.37 8.95
C ASP A 52 -10.30 5.92 8.38
N PHE A 53 -9.21 6.07 9.15
CA PHE A 53 -7.87 5.69 8.71
C PHE A 53 -7.79 4.17 8.41
N GLY A 54 -7.64 3.86 7.13
CA GLY A 54 -7.61 2.51 6.57
C GLY A 54 -6.33 1.75 6.90
N PHE A 55 -6.44 0.42 6.88
CA PHE A 55 -5.29 -0.47 6.97
C PHE A 55 -5.54 -1.71 6.12
N VAL A 56 -4.61 -1.99 5.22
CA VAL A 56 -4.61 -3.18 4.37
C VAL A 56 -3.28 -3.89 4.59
N ASP A 57 -3.35 -5.12 5.09
CA ASP A 57 -2.20 -6.00 5.29
C ASP A 57 -2.16 -7.03 4.16
N LEU A 58 -1.30 -6.78 3.17
CA LEU A 58 -1.08 -7.66 2.03
C LEU A 58 0.22 -8.44 2.22
N ARG A 59 0.07 -9.72 2.55
CA ARG A 59 1.17 -10.67 2.57
C ARG A 59 1.43 -11.15 1.15
N ILE A 60 2.07 -10.30 0.36
CA ILE A 60 2.35 -10.56 -1.06
C ILE A 60 3.17 -11.83 -1.31
N ALA A 61 3.86 -12.34 -0.28
CA ALA A 61 4.49 -13.67 -0.31
C ALA A 61 3.50 -14.84 -0.49
N TYR A 62 2.20 -14.64 -0.30
CA TYR A 62 1.16 -15.66 -0.47
C TYR A 62 0.36 -15.53 -1.77
N TYR A 63 0.70 -14.54 -2.60
CA TYR A 63 0.00 -14.25 -3.85
C TYR A 63 0.91 -14.53 -5.03
N GLU A 64 0.32 -15.08 -6.09
CA GLU A 64 1.01 -15.25 -7.36
C GLU A 64 0.92 -13.96 -8.19
N ALA A 65 1.79 -13.83 -9.19
CA ALA A 65 1.79 -12.66 -10.06
C ALA A 65 0.41 -12.33 -10.69
N PRO A 66 -0.41 -13.31 -11.14
CA PRO A 66 -1.75 -13.03 -11.68
C PRO A 66 -2.71 -12.41 -10.67
N ASP A 67 -2.60 -12.77 -9.38
CA ASP A 67 -3.48 -12.25 -8.33
C ASP A 67 -3.25 -10.74 -8.09
N MET A 68 -2.02 -10.28 -8.33
CA MET A 68 -1.58 -8.90 -8.11
C MET A 68 -1.78 -8.00 -9.32
N VAL A 69 -1.90 -8.57 -10.51
CA VAL A 69 -2.08 -7.84 -11.78
C VAL A 69 -3.55 -7.52 -12.03
N GLY A 70 -4.46 -8.41 -11.64
CA GLY A 70 -5.90 -8.25 -11.83
C GLY A 70 -6.40 -8.73 -13.20
N PHE A 71 -7.71 -8.63 -13.44
CA PHE A 71 -8.32 -9.22 -14.64
C PHE A 71 -8.02 -8.40 -15.90
N PRO A 72 -7.60 -9.04 -17.01
CA PRO A 72 -7.42 -8.35 -18.28
C PRO A 72 -8.77 -7.92 -18.85
N LYS A 73 -8.81 -6.71 -19.39
CA LYS A 73 -9.95 -6.15 -20.12
C LYS A 73 -9.45 -5.47 -21.38
N GLU A 74 -10.10 -5.75 -22.50
CA GLU A 74 -9.79 -5.09 -23.76
C GLU A 74 -10.53 -3.75 -23.84
N ILE A 75 -9.80 -2.72 -24.27
CA ILE A 75 -10.37 -1.42 -24.63
C ILE A 75 -9.93 -1.04 -26.04
N PRO A 76 -10.76 -0.30 -26.80
CA PRO A 76 -10.36 0.21 -28.11
C PRO A 76 -9.07 1.02 -28.02
N SER A 77 -8.17 0.83 -28.99
CA SER A 77 -6.96 1.62 -29.11
C SER A 77 -7.30 3.00 -29.68
N GLU A 78 -6.76 4.06 -29.07
CA GLU A 78 -6.83 5.41 -29.66
C GLU A 78 -5.95 5.53 -30.92
N ASP A 79 -4.91 4.69 -31.02
CA ASP A 79 -3.90 4.73 -32.10
C ASP A 79 -4.24 3.80 -33.28
N ALA A 80 -5.23 2.92 -33.14
CA ALA A 80 -5.61 1.94 -34.16
C ALA A 80 -7.14 1.77 -34.22
N PRO A 81 -7.81 2.18 -35.31
CA PRO A 81 -9.28 2.16 -35.43
C PRO A 81 -9.95 0.80 -35.22
N ASP A 82 -9.23 -0.29 -35.55
CA ASP A 82 -9.67 -1.68 -35.37
C ASP A 82 -8.84 -2.43 -34.31
N GLY A 83 -7.97 -1.71 -33.59
CA GLY A 83 -7.06 -2.28 -32.60
C GLY A 83 -7.66 -2.28 -31.19
N PHE A 84 -7.30 -3.29 -30.40
CA PHE A 84 -7.59 -3.36 -28.98
C PHE A 84 -6.29 -3.36 -28.19
N ILE A 85 -6.31 -2.70 -27.02
CA ILE A 85 -5.23 -2.78 -26.03
C ILE A 85 -5.76 -3.46 -24.76
N THR A 86 -4.92 -4.29 -24.14
CA THR A 86 -5.24 -4.94 -22.87
C THR A 86 -4.87 -4.02 -21.72
N ILE A 87 -5.86 -3.62 -20.93
CA ILE A 87 -5.66 -3.01 -19.62
C ILE A 87 -5.95 -4.05 -18.54
N HIS A 88 -5.36 -3.89 -17.36
CA HIS A 88 -5.65 -4.75 -16.23
C HIS A 88 -6.51 -4.00 -15.21
N CYS A 89 -7.61 -4.62 -14.82
CA CYS A 89 -8.49 -4.08 -13.79
C CYS A 89 -7.77 -4.09 -12.44
N LEU A 90 -8.04 -3.10 -11.59
CA LEU A 90 -7.49 -3.05 -10.24
C LEU A 90 -7.90 -4.33 -9.46
N PRO A 91 -6.96 -5.09 -8.87
CA PRO A 91 -7.28 -6.29 -8.11
C PRO A 91 -8.15 -6.00 -6.89
N ASP A 92 -8.93 -7.01 -6.47
CA ASP A 92 -9.99 -6.85 -5.46
C ASP A 92 -9.48 -6.41 -4.08
N MET A 93 -8.24 -6.76 -3.77
CA MET A 93 -7.55 -6.44 -2.52
C MET A 93 -7.06 -4.99 -2.42
N TRP A 94 -7.03 -4.25 -3.53
CA TRP A 94 -6.59 -2.85 -3.54
C TRP A 94 -7.72 -1.91 -3.11
N PRO A 95 -7.41 -0.82 -2.41
CA PRO A 95 -8.41 0.18 -2.06
C PRO A 95 -9.01 0.83 -3.32
N ARG A 96 -10.34 0.77 -3.41
CA ARG A 96 -11.12 1.29 -4.55
C ARG A 96 -11.57 2.73 -4.37
N ASN A 97 -11.65 3.18 -3.12
CA ASN A 97 -12.03 4.56 -2.82
C ASN A 97 -10.77 5.44 -2.91
N MET A 98 -10.69 6.27 -3.94
CA MET A 98 -9.58 7.21 -4.12
C MET A 98 -9.50 8.25 -2.99
N ALA A 99 -10.62 8.50 -2.30
CA ALA A 99 -10.65 9.34 -1.09
C ALA A 99 -10.30 8.60 0.20
N SER A 100 -9.96 7.31 0.13
CA SER A 100 -9.51 6.58 1.31
C SER A 100 -8.08 6.99 1.68
N ARG A 101 -7.86 7.14 2.99
CA ARG A 101 -6.56 7.40 3.57
C ARG A 101 -6.19 6.24 4.47
N GLY A 102 -4.94 5.79 4.40
CA GLY A 102 -4.54 4.65 5.21
C GLY A 102 -3.14 4.17 4.96
N LEU A 103 -2.84 3.04 5.60
CA LEU A 103 -1.58 2.32 5.43
C LEU A 103 -1.81 1.04 4.63
N LEU A 104 -1.12 0.93 3.49
CA LEU A 104 -0.98 -0.30 2.74
C LEU A 104 0.34 -0.97 3.13
N LEU A 105 0.24 -2.13 3.77
CA LEU A 105 1.37 -2.95 4.18
C LEU A 105 1.60 -4.05 3.16
N LEU A 106 2.74 -4.02 2.48
CA LEU A 106 3.18 -5.06 1.55
C LEU A 106 4.28 -5.90 2.23
N GLU A 107 3.92 -7.08 2.71
CA GLU A 107 4.85 -7.97 3.41
C GLU A 107 5.37 -9.09 2.48
N LEU A 108 6.69 -9.07 2.26
CA LEU A 108 7.48 -10.14 1.67
C LEU A 108 8.19 -10.92 2.77
N LEU A 109 8.64 -12.15 2.47
CA LEU A 109 9.32 -13.06 3.42
C LEU A 109 10.45 -12.40 4.26
N ARG A 110 11.10 -11.34 3.75
CA ARG A 110 12.19 -10.61 4.44
C ARG A 110 12.08 -9.08 4.39
N GLN A 111 11.10 -8.53 3.68
CA GLN A 111 11.02 -7.12 3.33
C GLN A 111 9.59 -6.61 3.50
N LEU A 112 9.46 -5.36 3.92
CA LEU A 112 8.17 -4.74 4.17
C LEU A 112 8.15 -3.40 3.47
N VAL A 113 7.31 -3.25 2.45
CA VAL A 113 7.12 -1.99 1.73
C VAL A 113 5.79 -1.38 2.16
N LEU A 114 5.78 -0.08 2.42
CA LEU A 114 4.58 0.65 2.81
C LEU A 114 4.17 1.65 1.75
N GLY A 115 2.89 1.61 1.39
CA GLY A 115 2.24 2.64 0.59
C GLY A 115 1.27 3.46 1.45
N PHE A 116 1.28 4.77 1.27
CA PHE A 116 0.26 5.66 1.84
C PHE A 116 -0.72 6.06 0.74
N LEU A 117 -2.02 5.90 1.03
CA LEU A 117 -3.08 6.42 0.18
C LEU A 117 -3.50 7.79 0.68
N ASP A 118 -3.61 8.75 -0.23
CA ASP A 118 -4.04 10.12 0.05
C ASP A 118 -4.87 10.63 -1.13
N PRO A 119 -6.13 11.09 -0.90
CA PRO A 119 -6.99 11.69 -1.92
C PRO A 119 -6.44 12.92 -2.62
N GLU A 120 -5.58 13.69 -1.95
CA GLU A 120 -5.21 15.03 -2.40
C GLU A 120 -4.06 15.04 -3.42
N ILE A 121 -3.69 13.86 -3.95
CA ILE A 121 -2.63 13.65 -4.96
C ILE A 121 -3.15 12.82 -6.12
#